data_AF-A0A285N7J6-F1
#
_entry.id   AF-A0A285N7J6-F1
#
_cell.length_a   1.000
_cell.length_b   1.000
_cell.length_c   1.000
_cell.angle_alpha   90.00
_cell.angle_beta   90.00
_cell.angle_gamma   90.00
#
_symmetry.space_group_name_H-M   'P 1'
#
loop_
_entity.id
_entity.type
_entity.pdbx_description
1 polymer ?
#
loop_
_entity_poly.entity_id
_entity_poly.type
_entity_poly.pdbx_seq_one_letter_code
_entity_poly.pdbx_strand_id
1 'polypeptide(L)'
;MKAFFLTLLSIVLVAVIGTGAYIFITKDGGSSADSKQKEQPAAEQAAAEQEVIEMEPVEENEEGASQLTNLSGGTKDFLSTLTYKDYDASVAYRNEELAKQIISEQHAYLNDLTGWGHIDNVDIDYLAQSQEWKQLKEDVERLRTEGFADSEAVNDMWNAEAFMRIAADSADVNSLRYVHRIIHDLDAEINGADVDKIWDATRAFGAEAETQELYEYIKG
;
A
#
# COMPACT_ATOMS: atom_id res chain seq x y z
N MET A 1 11.05 -26.07 46.28
CA MET A 1 11.19 -24.67 45.82
C MET A 1 12.63 -24.27 45.46
N LYS A 2 13.68 -24.65 46.22
CA LYS A 2 15.07 -24.26 45.89
C LYS A 2 15.62 -24.80 44.55
N ALA A 3 15.20 -26.01 44.14
CA ALA A 3 15.64 -26.61 42.88
C ALA A 3 15.08 -25.92 41.62
N PHE A 4 13.90 -25.30 41.73
CA PHE A 4 13.24 -24.63 40.60
C PHE A 4 13.83 -23.24 40.32
N PHE A 5 14.36 -22.58 41.35
CA PHE A 5 15.04 -21.30 41.20
C PHE A 5 16.44 -21.44 40.57
N LEU A 6 17.14 -22.55 40.82
CA LEU A 6 18.47 -22.79 40.24
C LEU A 6 18.42 -23.08 38.73
N THR A 7 17.38 -23.78 38.27
CA THR A 7 17.18 -24.04 36.83
C THR A 7 16.79 -22.78 36.07
N LEU A 8 15.91 -21.94 36.64
CA LEU A 8 15.51 -20.67 36.01
C LEU A 8 16.69 -19.69 35.87
N LEU A 9 17.56 -19.61 36.89
CA LEU A 9 18.75 -18.75 36.85
C LEU A 9 19.75 -19.18 35.78
N SER A 10 19.85 -20.50 35.51
CA SER A 10 20.78 -21.05 34.53
C SER A 10 20.36 -20.73 33.08
N ILE A 11 19.05 -20.71 32.80
CA ILE A 11 18.52 -20.40 31.47
C ILE A 11 18.72 -18.91 31.12
N VAL A 12 18.52 -18.01 32.10
CA VAL A 12 18.73 -16.56 31.90
C VAL A 12 20.20 -16.25 31.64
N LEU A 13 21.14 -16.96 32.29
CA LEU A 13 22.57 -16.71 32.09
C LEU A 13 23.05 -17.08 30.67
N VAL A 14 22.52 -18.15 30.08
CA VAL A 14 22.86 -18.57 28.70
C VAL A 14 22.32 -17.57 27.67
N ALA A 15 21.11 -17.03 27.89
CA ALA A 15 20.51 -16.05 26.97
C ALA A 15 21.30 -14.73 26.91
N VAL A 16 21.85 -14.25 28.04
CA VAL A 16 22.63 -12.99 28.10
C VAL A 16 24.02 -13.14 27.46
N ILE A 17 24.67 -14.30 27.61
CA ILE A 17 25.97 -14.53 26.97
C ILE A 17 25.81 -14.67 25.45
N GLY A 18 24.74 -15.32 24.97
CA GLY A 18 24.46 -15.49 23.54
C GLY A 18 24.22 -14.17 22.80
N THR A 19 23.47 -13.24 23.40
CA THR A 19 23.20 -11.93 22.79
C THR A 19 24.43 -11.01 22.80
N GLY A 20 25.30 -11.10 23.82
CA GLY A 20 26.53 -10.33 23.88
C GLY A 20 27.55 -10.68 22.78
N ALA A 21 27.67 -11.97 22.43
CA ALA A 21 28.57 -12.42 21.35
C ALA A 21 28.06 -12.01 19.95
N TYR A 22 26.73 -12.00 19.74
CA TYR A 22 26.13 -11.63 18.46
C TYR A 22 26.35 -10.16 18.09
N ILE A 23 26.33 -9.26 19.10
CA ILE A 23 26.56 -7.82 18.89
C ILE A 23 28.05 -7.51 18.69
N PHE A 24 28.96 -8.32 19.24
CA PHE A 24 30.40 -8.12 19.06
C PHE A 24 30.89 -8.57 17.67
N ILE A 25 30.30 -9.62 17.10
CA ILE A 25 30.68 -10.13 15.76
C ILE A 25 30.19 -9.22 14.62
N THR A 26 29.16 -8.41 14.84
CA THR A 26 28.58 -7.55 13.79
C THR A 26 29.19 -6.15 13.72
N LYS A 27 30.17 -5.80 14.57
CA LYS A 27 30.67 -4.42 14.72
C LYS A 27 32.08 -4.13 14.18
N ASP A 28 32.81 -5.10 13.64
CA ASP A 28 34.14 -4.87 13.04
C ASP A 28 34.17 -5.22 11.54
N GLY A 29 33.50 -4.39 10.73
CA GLY A 29 33.63 -4.36 9.27
C GLY A 29 34.51 -3.20 8.82
N GLY A 30 35.83 -3.31 9.04
CA GLY A 30 36.79 -2.27 8.67
C GLY A 30 38.18 -2.80 8.31
N SER A 31 38.46 -2.83 7.00
CA SER A 31 39.77 -2.62 6.34
C SER A 31 40.81 -3.75 6.19
N SER A 32 41.19 -3.94 4.91
CA SER A 32 42.54 -4.22 4.34
C SER A 32 43.08 -5.66 4.18
N ALA A 33 43.02 -6.10 2.91
CA ALA A 33 44.04 -6.76 2.07
C ALA A 33 45.27 -7.47 2.70
N ASP A 34 45.51 -8.75 2.35
CA ASP A 34 46.45 -9.21 1.29
C ASP A 34 46.63 -10.75 1.31
N SER A 35 46.90 -11.28 0.13
CA SER A 35 47.08 -12.63 -0.42
C SER A 35 47.82 -13.75 0.36
N LYS A 36 47.34 -15.00 0.22
CA LYS A 36 47.96 -16.08 -0.61
C LYS A 36 47.26 -17.45 -0.52
N GLN A 37 47.02 -17.96 -1.72
CA GLN A 37 46.57 -19.25 -2.23
C GLN A 37 47.18 -20.53 -1.59
N LYS A 38 46.34 -21.54 -1.28
CA LYS A 38 46.56 -22.96 -1.67
C LYS A 38 45.37 -23.91 -1.40
N GLU A 39 44.92 -24.54 -2.49
CA GLU A 39 44.39 -25.91 -2.68
C GLU A 39 43.35 -26.53 -1.72
N GLN A 40 42.18 -26.79 -2.30
CA GLN A 40 41.12 -27.71 -1.86
C GLN A 40 41.51 -29.17 -2.21
N PRO A 41 40.95 -30.19 -1.54
CA PRO A 41 39.83 -30.89 -2.20
C PRO A 41 38.68 -31.35 -1.28
N ALA A 42 37.47 -31.12 -1.81
CA ALA A 42 36.27 -31.97 -1.88
C ALA A 42 35.62 -32.64 -0.64
N ALA A 43 34.26 -32.60 -0.71
CA ALA A 43 33.22 -33.30 0.05
C ALA A 43 32.81 -32.62 1.38
N GLU A 44 31.54 -32.31 1.69
CA GLU A 44 30.23 -32.64 1.09
C GLU A 44 29.12 -31.93 1.92
N GLN A 45 28.02 -31.52 1.26
CA GLN A 45 26.68 -31.13 1.81
C GLN A 45 26.59 -29.84 2.67
N ALA A 46 25.60 -28.95 2.54
CA ALA A 46 24.33 -28.96 1.82
C ALA A 46 23.98 -27.52 1.39
N ALA A 47 23.65 -27.34 0.11
CA ALA A 47 22.93 -26.18 -0.37
C ALA A 47 21.45 -26.42 -0.04
N ALA A 48 20.86 -25.55 0.79
CA ALA A 48 19.42 -25.40 0.82
C ALA A 48 19.06 -24.49 -0.35
N GLU A 49 18.56 -25.10 -1.41
CA GLU A 49 17.85 -24.44 -2.49
C GLU A 49 16.68 -23.68 -1.86
N GLN A 50 16.71 -22.35 -1.92
CA GLN A 50 15.48 -21.57 -1.78
C GLN A 50 14.71 -21.77 -3.07
N GLU A 51 13.62 -22.53 -2.97
CA GLU A 51 12.52 -22.57 -3.92
C GLU A 51 12.10 -21.13 -4.21
N VAL A 52 12.49 -20.62 -5.38
CA VAL A 52 11.84 -19.45 -5.97
C VAL A 52 10.44 -19.94 -6.32
N ILE A 53 9.47 -19.63 -5.48
CA ILE A 53 8.06 -19.76 -5.84
C ILE A 53 7.84 -18.72 -6.93
N GLU A 54 7.94 -19.16 -8.18
CA GLU A 54 7.44 -18.43 -9.35
C GLU A 54 5.94 -18.28 -9.14
N MET A 55 5.54 -17.14 -8.58
CA MET A 55 4.13 -16.79 -8.48
C MET A 55 3.64 -16.57 -9.91
N GLU A 56 2.87 -17.52 -10.42
CA GLU A 56 2.12 -17.34 -11.66
C GLU A 56 1.30 -16.04 -11.59
N PRO A 57 1.18 -15.31 -12.71
CA PRO A 57 0.38 -14.10 -12.74
C PRO A 57 -1.05 -14.45 -12.36
N VAL A 58 -1.52 -13.84 -11.27
CA VAL A 58 -2.93 -13.89 -10.87
C VAL A 58 -3.73 -13.24 -11.99
N GLU A 59 -4.52 -14.03 -12.71
CA GLU A 59 -5.42 -13.52 -13.75
C GLU A 59 -6.37 -12.49 -13.13
N GLU A 60 -6.33 -11.26 -13.66
CA GLU A 60 -7.27 -10.19 -13.32
C GLU A 60 -8.67 -10.61 -13.82
N ASN A 61 -9.54 -11.02 -12.90
CA ASN A 61 -10.96 -11.15 -13.22
C ASN A 61 -11.59 -9.76 -13.30
N GLU A 62 -11.73 -9.26 -14.53
CA GLU A 62 -12.39 -7.99 -14.91
C GLU A 62 -13.93 -8.02 -14.71
N GLU A 63 -14.47 -8.67 -13.67
CA GLU A 63 -15.93 -8.79 -13.47
C GLU A 63 -16.58 -7.55 -12.82
N GLY A 64 -15.80 -6.54 -12.42
CA GLY A 64 -16.25 -5.40 -11.59
C GLY A 64 -17.25 -4.45 -12.24
N ALA A 65 -17.12 -4.20 -13.56
CA ALA A 65 -17.97 -3.22 -14.26
C ALA A 65 -19.46 -3.61 -14.29
N SER A 66 -19.81 -4.90 -14.13
CA SER A 66 -21.19 -5.38 -14.22
C SER A 66 -22.09 -4.97 -13.04
N GLN A 67 -21.50 -4.50 -11.93
CA GLN A 67 -22.22 -4.24 -10.67
C GLN A 67 -22.70 -2.79 -10.48
N LEU A 68 -22.32 -1.86 -11.37
CA LEU A 68 -22.72 -0.44 -11.31
C LEU A 68 -24.24 -0.22 -11.45
N THR A 69 -24.97 -1.22 -11.93
CA THR A 69 -26.43 -1.15 -12.08
C THR A 69 -27.18 -1.07 -10.75
N ASN A 70 -26.59 -1.59 -9.66
CA ASN A 70 -27.20 -1.68 -8.33
C ASN A 70 -26.82 -0.54 -7.35
N LEU A 71 -26.09 0.47 -7.80
CA LEU A 71 -25.68 1.60 -6.95
C LEU A 71 -26.88 2.34 -6.35
N SER A 72 -26.70 2.88 -5.14
CA SER A 72 -27.70 3.70 -4.48
C SER A 72 -27.97 4.99 -5.28
N GLY A 73 -29.14 5.61 -5.04
CA GLY A 73 -29.48 6.87 -5.69
C GLY A 73 -28.43 7.97 -5.43
N GLY A 74 -27.91 8.07 -4.21
CA GLY A 74 -26.90 9.07 -3.85
C GLY A 74 -25.58 8.87 -4.57
N THR A 75 -25.15 7.63 -4.79
CA THR A 75 -23.93 7.34 -5.55
C THR A 75 -24.14 7.59 -7.05
N LYS A 76 -25.28 7.16 -7.61
CA LYS A 76 -25.62 7.46 -9.01
C LYS A 76 -25.66 8.97 -9.28
N ASP A 77 -26.28 9.73 -8.39
CA ASP A 77 -26.36 11.19 -8.49
C ASP A 77 -24.95 11.79 -8.45
N PHE A 78 -24.12 11.40 -7.48
CA PHE A 78 -22.73 11.85 -7.38
C PHE A 78 -21.94 11.59 -8.68
N LEU A 79 -21.94 10.34 -9.16
CA LEU A 79 -21.22 9.94 -10.37
C LEU A 79 -21.70 10.69 -11.61
N SER A 80 -23.00 10.94 -11.72
CA SER A 80 -23.58 11.70 -12.85
C SER A 80 -23.14 13.17 -12.87
N THR A 81 -22.81 13.72 -11.70
CA THR A 81 -22.33 15.11 -11.55
C THR A 81 -20.82 15.23 -11.52
N LEU A 82 -20.10 14.10 -11.47
CA LEU A 82 -18.65 14.08 -11.43
C LEU A 82 -18.09 14.66 -12.73
N THR A 83 -17.35 15.74 -12.59
CA THR A 83 -16.70 16.44 -13.70
C THR A 83 -15.28 16.75 -13.30
N TYR A 84 -14.35 16.59 -14.25
CA TYR A 84 -12.96 16.94 -14.04
C TYR A 84 -12.72 18.35 -14.55
N LYS A 85 -11.85 19.05 -13.84
CA LYS A 85 -11.30 20.31 -14.31
C LYS A 85 -9.93 20.02 -14.90
N ASP A 86 -9.62 20.66 -16.01
CA ASP A 86 -8.27 20.62 -16.55
C ASP A 86 -7.39 21.55 -15.72
N TYR A 87 -6.30 21.01 -15.18
CA TYR A 87 -5.32 21.79 -14.44
C TYR A 87 -3.97 21.77 -15.16
N ASP A 88 -3.29 22.91 -15.16
CA ASP A 88 -1.93 23.00 -15.73
C ASP A 88 -0.87 22.33 -14.83
N ALA A 89 -1.19 22.11 -13.56
CA ALA A 89 -0.28 21.55 -12.57
C ALA A 89 -0.74 20.15 -12.14
N SER A 90 0.19 19.19 -12.16
CA SER A 90 0.00 17.85 -11.60
C SER A 90 -0.33 17.91 -10.11
N VAL A 91 0.47 18.64 -9.34
CA VAL A 91 0.28 18.81 -7.90
C VAL A 91 0.56 20.26 -7.51
N ALA A 92 -0.31 20.79 -6.67
CA ALA A 92 -0.11 22.04 -5.95
C ALA A 92 -0.65 21.88 -4.53
N TYR A 93 -0.02 22.54 -3.55
CA TYR A 93 -0.40 22.40 -2.14
C TYR A 93 -1.00 23.68 -1.57
N ARG A 94 -2.04 23.52 -0.77
CA ARG A 94 -2.46 24.49 0.26
C ARG A 94 -1.69 24.25 1.55
N ASN A 95 -1.49 22.97 1.90
CA ASN A 95 -0.74 22.51 3.06
C ASN A 95 -0.04 21.20 2.70
N GLU A 96 1.25 21.29 2.38
CA GLU A 96 2.04 20.14 1.90
C GLU A 96 2.25 19.13 3.03
N GLU A 97 2.62 19.57 4.23
CA GLU A 97 2.86 18.68 5.36
C GLU A 97 1.61 17.86 5.73
N LEU A 98 0.45 18.50 5.70
CA LEU A 98 -0.82 17.81 5.92
C LEU A 98 -1.09 16.77 4.84
N ALA A 99 -0.91 17.14 3.57
CA ALA A 99 -1.17 16.24 2.45
C ALA A 99 -0.26 15.00 2.53
N LYS A 100 1.03 15.23 2.76
CA LYS A 100 2.04 14.18 2.93
C LYS A 100 1.72 13.23 4.06
N GLN A 101 1.34 13.79 5.22
CA GLN A 101 0.96 12.99 6.39
C GLN A 101 -0.26 12.11 6.09
N ILE A 102 -1.34 12.70 5.56
CA ILE A 102 -2.56 11.95 5.26
C ILE A 102 -2.27 10.84 4.24
N ILE A 103 -1.56 11.14 3.15
CA ILE A 103 -1.26 10.15 2.11
C ILE A 103 -0.50 8.95 2.70
N SER A 104 0.53 9.21 3.52
CA SER A 104 1.32 8.14 4.13
C SER A 104 0.49 7.31 5.13
N GLU A 105 -0.31 7.96 5.98
CA GLU A 105 -1.19 7.28 6.94
C GLU A 105 -2.23 6.39 6.24
N GLN A 106 -2.85 6.91 5.17
CA GLN A 106 -3.87 6.18 4.43
C GLN A 106 -3.29 5.09 3.53
N HIS A 107 -2.08 5.27 3.00
CA HIS A 107 -1.37 4.18 2.31
C HIS A 107 -1.08 3.03 3.27
N ALA A 108 -0.60 3.31 4.49
CA ALA A 108 -0.36 2.28 5.49
C ALA A 108 -1.64 1.52 5.87
N TYR A 109 -2.75 2.24 6.07
CA TYR A 109 -4.06 1.64 6.31
C TYR A 109 -4.53 0.74 5.16
N LEU A 110 -4.43 1.22 3.92
CA LEU A 110 -4.86 0.46 2.74
C LEU A 110 -3.97 -0.76 2.48
N ASN A 111 -2.69 -0.69 2.83
CA ASN A 111 -1.79 -1.85 2.82
C ASN A 111 -2.21 -2.91 3.83
N ASP A 112 -2.57 -2.54 5.06
CA ASP A 112 -3.08 -3.49 6.06
C ASP A 112 -4.41 -4.12 5.60
N LEU A 113 -5.29 -3.31 5.00
CA LEU A 113 -6.60 -3.74 4.54
C LEU A 113 -6.54 -4.66 3.31
N THR A 114 -5.63 -4.41 2.37
CA THR A 114 -5.67 -5.03 1.02
C THR A 114 -4.39 -5.77 0.61
N GLY A 115 -3.30 -5.67 1.37
CA GLY A 115 -2.01 -6.29 1.02
C GLY A 115 -2.03 -7.83 1.01
N TRP A 116 -1.06 -8.45 0.35
CA TRP A 116 -0.80 -9.91 0.37
C TRP A 116 -2.03 -10.83 0.14
N GLY A 117 -2.90 -10.51 -0.82
CA GLY A 117 -4.07 -11.33 -1.14
C GLY A 117 -5.25 -11.21 -0.16
N HIS A 118 -5.22 -10.24 0.76
CA HIS A 118 -6.34 -9.97 1.66
C HIS A 118 -7.50 -9.28 0.95
N ILE A 119 -7.24 -8.58 -0.17
CA ILE A 119 -8.25 -7.79 -0.88
C ILE A 119 -9.46 -8.62 -1.32
N ASP A 120 -9.26 -9.89 -1.70
CA ASP A 120 -10.33 -10.78 -2.15
C ASP A 120 -11.22 -11.31 -1.00
N ASN A 121 -10.82 -11.07 0.25
CA ASN A 121 -11.52 -11.50 1.47
C ASN A 121 -12.05 -10.34 2.31
N VAL A 122 -11.98 -9.10 1.80
CA VAL A 122 -12.50 -7.93 2.52
C VAL A 122 -14.03 -8.01 2.57
N ASP A 123 -14.57 -8.00 3.78
CA ASP A 123 -16.01 -7.77 4.00
C ASP A 123 -16.29 -6.27 3.82
N ILE A 124 -16.66 -5.88 2.60
CA ILE A 124 -16.86 -4.48 2.24
C ILE A 124 -18.08 -3.88 2.96
N ASP A 125 -19.11 -4.67 3.23
CA ASP A 125 -20.30 -4.21 3.97
C ASP A 125 -19.93 -3.83 5.41
N TYR A 126 -19.06 -4.63 6.05
CA TYR A 126 -18.50 -4.30 7.36
C TYR A 126 -17.52 -3.11 7.29
N LEU A 127 -16.63 -3.11 6.30
CA LEU A 127 -15.66 -2.04 6.07
C LEU A 127 -16.35 -0.68 5.97
N ALA A 128 -17.44 -0.59 5.20
CA ALA A 128 -18.19 0.64 5.00
C ALA A 128 -18.71 1.27 6.31
N GLN A 129 -18.86 0.46 7.37
CA GLN A 129 -19.31 0.90 8.70
C GLN A 129 -18.17 1.17 9.68
N SER A 130 -16.95 0.70 9.38
CA SER A 130 -15.76 0.86 10.22
C SER A 130 -15.40 2.33 10.47
N GLN A 131 -14.67 2.59 11.54
CA GLN A 131 -14.23 3.95 11.86
C GLN A 131 -13.10 4.37 10.92
N GLU A 132 -12.26 3.42 10.54
CA GLU A 132 -11.11 3.57 9.67
C GLU A 132 -11.55 3.94 8.24
N TRP A 133 -12.59 3.31 7.71
CA TRP A 133 -13.17 3.70 6.41
C TRP A 133 -13.78 5.10 6.42
N LYS A 134 -14.46 5.47 7.52
CA LYS A 134 -14.98 6.84 7.70
C LYS A 134 -13.83 7.85 7.76
N GLN A 135 -12.76 7.51 8.47
CA GLN A 135 -11.57 8.34 8.55
C GLN A 135 -10.91 8.51 7.18
N LEU A 136 -10.73 7.43 6.40
CA LEU A 136 -10.23 7.51 5.02
C LEU A 136 -11.08 8.47 4.18
N LYS A 137 -12.41 8.40 4.30
CA LYS A 137 -13.32 9.28 3.55
C LYS A 137 -13.15 10.74 3.95
N GLU A 138 -13.06 11.01 5.24
CA GLU A 138 -12.79 12.35 5.78
C GLU A 138 -11.43 12.86 5.33
N ASP A 139 -10.43 12.00 5.27
CA ASP A 139 -9.08 12.36 4.87
C ASP A 139 -8.96 12.62 3.36
N VAL A 140 -9.67 11.88 2.50
CA VAL A 140 -9.81 12.21 1.07
C VAL A 140 -10.45 13.59 0.88
N GLU A 141 -11.49 13.92 1.66
CA GLU A 141 -12.09 15.26 1.66
C GLU A 141 -11.08 16.34 2.10
N ARG A 142 -10.32 16.06 3.16
CA ARG A 142 -9.31 16.99 3.69
C ARG A 142 -8.16 17.18 2.72
N LEU A 143 -7.72 16.14 2.02
CA LEU A 143 -6.75 16.28 0.92
C LEU A 143 -7.28 17.24 -0.14
N ARG A 144 -8.55 17.14 -0.52
CA ARG A 144 -9.15 18.04 -1.51
C ARG A 144 -9.32 19.49 -1.02
N THR A 145 -9.67 19.69 0.24
CA THR A 145 -10.09 21.00 0.76
C THR A 145 -8.99 21.76 1.49
N GLU A 146 -8.08 21.05 2.16
CA GLU A 146 -7.04 21.59 3.03
C GLU A 146 -5.63 21.23 2.56
N GLY A 147 -5.44 20.06 1.94
CA GLY A 147 -4.13 19.58 1.49
C GLY A 147 -3.69 20.18 0.17
N PHE A 148 -4.43 19.90 -0.90
CA PHE A 148 -4.13 20.31 -2.27
C PHE A 148 -4.73 21.67 -2.63
N ALA A 149 -3.97 22.43 -3.42
CA ALA A 149 -4.48 23.54 -4.21
C ALA A 149 -4.94 23.03 -5.58
N ASP A 150 -5.48 23.93 -6.40
CA ASP A 150 -5.98 23.64 -7.74
C ASP A 150 -4.90 22.93 -8.59
N SER A 151 -5.09 21.62 -8.82
CA SER A 151 -4.15 20.71 -9.51
C SER A 151 -4.83 19.37 -9.84
N GLU A 152 -4.23 18.55 -10.70
CA GLU A 152 -4.76 17.22 -11.06
C GLU A 152 -4.91 16.29 -9.84
N ALA A 153 -4.09 16.45 -8.79
CA ALA A 153 -4.27 15.73 -7.51
C ALA A 153 -5.66 15.95 -6.87
N VAL A 154 -6.33 17.08 -7.16
CA VAL A 154 -7.73 17.29 -6.76
C VAL A 154 -8.69 16.38 -7.52
N ASN A 155 -8.46 16.16 -8.82
CA ASN A 155 -9.23 15.19 -9.60
C ASN A 155 -8.99 13.76 -9.09
N ASP A 156 -7.77 13.44 -8.63
CA ASP A 156 -7.46 12.14 -8.02
C ASP A 156 -8.26 11.90 -6.73
N MET A 157 -8.47 12.94 -5.91
CA MET A 157 -9.33 12.81 -4.73
C MET A 157 -10.81 12.64 -5.09
N TRP A 158 -11.26 13.22 -6.19
CA TRP A 158 -12.59 12.98 -6.73
C TRP A 158 -12.75 11.53 -7.22
N ASN A 159 -11.73 10.98 -7.90
CA ASN A 159 -11.70 9.58 -8.32
C ASN A 159 -11.71 8.64 -7.10
N ALA A 160 -10.88 8.90 -6.10
CA ALA A 160 -10.86 8.14 -4.86
C ALA A 160 -12.25 8.14 -4.19
N GLU A 161 -12.91 9.30 -4.05
CA GLU A 161 -14.26 9.36 -3.50
C GLU A 161 -15.28 8.56 -4.34
N ALA A 162 -15.19 8.63 -5.67
CA ALA A 162 -16.06 7.87 -6.57
C ALA A 162 -15.91 6.36 -6.34
N PHE A 163 -14.68 5.85 -6.34
CA PHE A 163 -14.41 4.44 -6.08
C PHE A 163 -14.80 4.02 -4.66
N MET A 164 -14.56 4.85 -3.64
CA MET A 164 -15.02 4.55 -2.28
C MET A 164 -16.54 4.39 -2.21
N ARG A 165 -17.30 5.21 -2.95
CA ARG A 165 -18.77 5.10 -3.01
C ARG A 165 -19.21 3.83 -3.73
N ILE A 166 -18.58 3.50 -4.86
CA ILE A 166 -18.88 2.29 -5.62
C ILE A 166 -18.58 1.05 -4.77
N ALA A 167 -17.39 0.98 -4.16
CA ALA A 167 -17.00 -0.11 -3.26
C ALA A 167 -18.05 -0.31 -2.17
N ALA A 168 -18.41 0.76 -1.44
CA ALA A 168 -19.37 0.66 -0.33
C ALA A 168 -20.80 0.31 -0.75
N ASP A 169 -21.25 0.71 -1.95
CA ASP A 169 -22.63 0.50 -2.40
C ASP A 169 -22.84 -0.85 -3.12
N SER A 170 -21.82 -1.36 -3.81
CA SER A 170 -21.93 -2.59 -4.60
C SER A 170 -21.02 -3.72 -4.11
N ALA A 171 -20.30 -3.53 -2.99
CA ALA A 171 -19.26 -4.45 -2.54
C ALA A 171 -18.22 -4.75 -3.65
N ASP A 172 -17.87 -3.71 -4.43
CA ASP A 172 -16.95 -3.85 -5.54
C ASP A 172 -15.49 -3.76 -5.08
N VAL A 173 -14.83 -4.92 -5.06
CA VAL A 173 -13.43 -5.09 -4.66
C VAL A 173 -12.48 -4.35 -5.62
N ASN A 174 -12.83 -4.23 -6.91
CA ASN A 174 -11.99 -3.52 -7.87
C ASN A 174 -11.97 -2.01 -7.60
N SER A 175 -13.11 -1.43 -7.21
CA SER A 175 -13.14 -0.05 -6.73
C SER A 175 -12.25 0.15 -5.50
N LEU A 176 -12.27 -0.76 -4.52
CA LEU A 176 -11.36 -0.68 -3.37
C LEU A 176 -9.88 -0.75 -3.81
N ARG A 177 -9.58 -1.60 -4.80
CA ARG A 177 -8.23 -1.69 -5.40
C ARG A 177 -7.80 -0.36 -6.02
N TYR A 178 -8.69 0.32 -6.74
CA TYR A 178 -8.38 1.63 -7.31
C TYR A 178 -8.15 2.71 -6.26
N VAL A 179 -8.92 2.71 -5.16
CA VAL A 179 -8.65 3.61 -4.02
C VAL A 179 -7.23 3.40 -3.49
N HIS A 180 -6.83 2.13 -3.29
CA HIS A 180 -5.48 1.81 -2.86
C HIS A 180 -4.43 2.28 -3.87
N ARG A 181 -4.57 1.95 -5.16
CA ARG A 181 -3.61 2.33 -6.21
C ARG A 181 -3.43 3.85 -6.32
N ILE A 182 -4.51 4.63 -6.23
CA ILE A 182 -4.44 6.11 -6.23
C ILE A 182 -3.58 6.61 -5.06
N ILE A 183 -3.88 6.18 -3.84
CA ILE A 183 -3.15 6.65 -2.63
C ILE A 183 -1.71 6.14 -2.62
N HIS A 184 -1.50 4.90 -3.06
CA HIS A 184 -0.18 4.28 -3.23
C HIS A 184 0.72 5.09 -4.17
N ASP A 185 0.24 5.38 -5.38
CA ASP A 185 1.02 6.12 -6.39
C ASP A 185 1.29 7.56 -5.92
N LEU A 186 0.32 8.19 -5.23
CA LEU A 186 0.55 9.49 -4.60
C LEU A 186 1.63 9.41 -3.51
N ASP A 187 1.66 8.37 -2.66
CA ASP A 187 2.68 8.23 -1.62
C ASP A 187 4.07 8.02 -2.22
N ALA A 188 4.17 7.21 -3.28
CA ALA A 188 5.41 6.99 -4.00
C ALA A 188 5.95 8.32 -4.61
N GLU A 189 5.10 9.07 -5.31
CA GLU A 189 5.53 10.28 -6.03
C GLU A 189 5.71 11.51 -5.11
N ILE A 190 4.84 11.70 -4.11
CA ILE A 190 4.86 12.88 -3.24
C ILE A 190 5.80 12.69 -2.06
N ASN A 191 5.77 11.51 -1.43
CA ASN A 191 6.55 11.22 -0.22
C ASN A 191 7.85 10.46 -0.51
N GLY A 192 8.04 9.95 -1.74
CA GLY A 192 9.18 9.11 -2.06
C GLY A 192 9.13 7.77 -1.34
N ALA A 193 7.93 7.25 -1.08
CA ALA A 193 7.75 5.94 -0.48
C ALA A 193 8.38 4.86 -1.38
N ASP A 194 9.12 3.93 -0.78
CA ASP A 194 9.68 2.79 -1.50
C ASP A 194 8.57 1.77 -1.76
N VAL A 195 8.22 1.59 -3.03
CA VAL A 195 7.10 0.76 -3.47
C VAL A 195 7.55 -0.20 -4.55
N ASP A 196 6.96 -1.39 -4.57
CA ASP A 196 7.35 -2.43 -5.51
C ASP A 196 6.94 -2.13 -6.96
N LYS A 197 5.88 -1.32 -7.16
CA LYS A 197 5.33 -1.01 -8.48
C LYS A 197 4.45 0.25 -8.47
N ILE A 198 4.63 1.13 -9.46
CA ILE A 198 3.69 2.21 -9.79
C ILE A 198 2.59 1.69 -10.73
N TRP A 199 1.33 2.09 -10.49
CA TRP A 199 0.17 1.63 -11.26
C TRP A 199 -0.37 2.65 -12.26
N ASP A 200 0.18 3.86 -12.27
CA ASP A 200 -0.28 4.99 -13.09
C ASP A 200 -1.78 5.30 -12.88
N ALA A 201 -2.28 5.06 -11.65
CA ALA A 201 -3.69 5.20 -11.29
C ALA A 201 -4.10 6.66 -10.99
N THR A 202 -3.16 7.61 -11.09
CA THR A 202 -3.39 9.03 -10.79
C THR A 202 -3.34 9.84 -12.07
N ARG A 203 -4.15 10.90 -12.15
CA ARG A 203 -4.08 11.93 -13.17
C ARG A 203 -2.90 12.87 -12.96
N ALA A 204 -2.46 13.05 -11.71
CA ALA A 204 -1.31 13.87 -11.41
C ALA A 204 0.00 13.33 -12.03
N PHE A 205 0.19 12.01 -12.02
CA PHE A 205 1.45 11.38 -12.41
C PHE A 205 1.34 10.26 -13.45
N GLY A 206 0.18 9.61 -13.55
CA GLY A 206 -0.05 8.51 -14.47
C GLY A 206 -0.27 8.96 -15.91
N ALA A 207 -0.23 8.00 -16.81
CA ALA A 207 -0.45 8.24 -18.24
C ALA A 207 -1.94 8.38 -18.59
N GLU A 208 -2.21 9.14 -19.65
CA GLU A 208 -3.57 9.51 -20.06
C GLU A 208 -4.44 8.29 -20.38
N ALA A 209 -3.86 7.21 -20.91
CA ALA A 209 -4.60 6.01 -21.28
C ALA A 209 -5.10 5.22 -20.06
N GLU A 210 -4.25 5.06 -19.05
CA GLU A 210 -4.52 4.37 -17.80
C GLU A 210 -5.56 5.15 -16.98
N THR A 211 -5.45 6.47 -16.94
CA THR A 211 -6.44 7.33 -16.27
C THR A 211 -7.80 7.36 -16.99
N GLN A 212 -7.81 7.14 -18.31
CA GLN A 212 -9.04 7.02 -19.11
C GLN A 212 -9.78 5.70 -18.79
N GLU A 213 -9.06 4.60 -18.55
CA GLU A 213 -9.68 3.34 -18.12
C GLU A 213 -10.41 3.49 -16.77
N LEU A 214 -9.77 4.13 -15.79
CA LEU A 214 -10.40 4.45 -14.51
C LEU A 214 -11.66 5.31 -14.70
N TYR A 215 -11.62 6.28 -15.61
CA TYR A 215 -12.77 7.11 -15.90
C TYR A 215 -13.93 6.34 -16.53
N GLU A 216 -13.62 5.46 -17.47
CA GLU A 216 -14.62 4.59 -18.09
C GLU A 216 -15.25 3.67 -17.05
N TYR A 217 -14.45 3.12 -16.15
CA TYR A 217 -14.93 2.32 -15.01
C TYR A 217 -15.93 3.10 -14.14
N ILE A 218 -15.60 4.34 -13.77
CA ILE A 218 -16.46 5.21 -12.95
C ILE A 218 -17.79 5.50 -13.66
N LYS A 219 -17.78 5.58 -14.99
CA LYS A 219 -18.95 5.96 -15.79
C LYS A 219 -19.88 4.82 -16.19
N GLY A 220 -19.38 3.58 -16.22
CA GLY A 220 -20.14 2.39 -16.62
C GLY A 220 -20.42 2.32 -18.10
#